data_AF-A0A519WE01-F1
#
_entry.id   AF-A0A519WE01-F1
#
_cell.length_a   1.000
_cell.length_b   1.000
_cell.length_c   1.000
_cell.angle_alpha   90.00
_cell.angle_beta   90.00
_cell.angle_gamma   90.00
#
_symmetry.space_group_name_H-M   'P 1'
#
loop_
_entity.id
_entity.type
_entity.pdbx_description
1 polymer ?
#
loop_
_entity_poly.entity_id
_entity_poly.type
_entity_poly.pdbx_seq_one_letter_code
_entity_poly.pdbx_strand_id
1 'polypeptide(L)'
;NPFENVQHSSSISGLKATFDLLQNGIPIGIFPAGEVSTFSIDKQEITDRLWHPVVGKLIARAKLPVVPIYFHGNNGVLFNILSFIHPTLRTAKLPSEFLNKQGLKIKVRIGKPIHIEDISYRNNTNKLLDFLRARTYALGTGLEEEKKLFNPINLFKIKKKPQEIVEETDRNKIVEEVGQLESFRVWQEKNYEVYITPTVAIPNILREIGRLREITFREVGEGSNKKIDLDNYDIYYNHLFIWDKELQNIVGAYRIGKGDEILNTMGRRGFYLSELFKIKEPFYPVLRNGIELGRSWIRKEYQQKPLPLFLLWKGILKYLLDNPQYRYMFGPVSISNNFSTFSKSLIVDYITKNHFDYELAHYVKPKNKFKADLSAINKDLLVESSDSLKDLDSLISDIENTHIKIPVLLRQYMNLNAKIICFNIDPKFSDCLDGFLVVDTQNIPAEILEKIGKNF
;
A
#
# COMPACT_ATOMS: atom_id res chain seq x y z
N ASN A 1 29.33 28.72 -10.61
CA ASN A 1 28.47 29.80 -11.12
C ASN A 1 28.01 29.42 -12.53
N PRO A 2 26.71 29.41 -12.89
CA PRO A 2 26.27 29.03 -14.23
C PRO A 2 26.74 29.99 -15.35
N PHE A 3 27.34 31.13 -14.99
CA PHE A 3 27.94 32.10 -15.91
C PHE A 3 29.46 31.97 -16.06
N GLU A 4 30.10 31.02 -15.38
CA GLU A 4 31.52 30.73 -15.56
C GLU A 4 31.68 29.60 -16.58
N ASN A 5 32.35 29.90 -17.70
CA ASN A 5 32.85 28.91 -18.63
C ASN A 5 33.91 28.05 -17.94
N VAL A 6 33.48 27.04 -17.18
CA VAL A 6 34.38 25.98 -16.74
C VAL A 6 34.35 24.88 -17.79
N GLN A 7 35.25 25.02 -18.77
CA GLN A 7 35.70 23.88 -19.57
C GLN A 7 36.17 22.78 -18.60
N HIS A 8 35.65 21.57 -18.80
CA HIS A 8 36.09 20.29 -18.23
C HIS A 8 37.33 20.35 -17.33
N SER A 9 37.14 20.70 -16.07
CA SER A 9 38.05 20.30 -15.01
C SER A 9 37.22 19.98 -13.78
N SER A 10 37.05 18.69 -13.51
CA SER A 10 36.83 18.26 -12.13
C SER A 10 38.06 18.69 -11.35
N SER A 11 38.05 19.90 -10.80
CA SER A 11 39.21 20.40 -10.08
C SER A 11 39.36 19.53 -8.84
N ILE A 12 40.46 18.78 -8.78
CA ILE A 12 40.82 17.95 -7.62
C ILE A 12 40.79 18.79 -6.34
N SER A 13 41.09 20.09 -6.46
CA SER A 13 40.95 21.10 -5.40
C SER A 13 39.52 21.27 -4.90
N GLY A 14 38.51 21.33 -5.78
CA GLY A 14 37.11 21.42 -5.39
C GLY A 14 36.62 20.18 -4.62
N LEU A 15 37.02 18.99 -5.06
CA LEU A 15 36.71 17.74 -4.35
C LEU A 15 37.40 17.69 -2.98
N LYS A 16 38.66 18.10 -2.88
CA LYS A 16 39.40 18.15 -1.61
C LYS A 16 38.73 19.11 -0.62
N ALA A 17 38.41 20.33 -1.05
CA ALA A 17 37.70 21.30 -0.23
C ALA A 17 36.33 20.76 0.24
N THR A 18 35.62 20.04 -0.62
CA THR A 18 34.35 19.40 -0.24
C THR A 18 34.54 18.38 0.88
N PHE A 19 35.59 17.55 0.82
CA PHE A 19 35.88 16.59 1.91
C PHE A 19 36.30 17.27 3.20
N ASP A 20 37.11 18.33 3.14
CA ASP A 20 37.53 19.08 4.33
C ASP A 20 36.32 19.72 5.03
N LEU A 21 35.37 20.27 4.26
CA LEU A 21 34.11 20.80 4.80
C LEU A 21 33.26 19.71 5.46
N LEU A 22 33.09 18.56 4.79
CA LEU A 22 32.33 17.43 5.34
C LEU A 22 32.95 16.89 6.64
N GLN A 23 34.28 16.83 6.73
CA GLN A 23 34.99 16.42 7.95
C GLN A 23 34.78 17.38 9.12
N ASN A 24 34.62 18.67 8.83
CA ASN A 24 34.30 19.70 9.83
C ASN A 24 32.80 19.77 10.19
N GLY A 25 32.00 18.81 9.74
CA GLY A 25 30.56 18.75 10.03
C GLY A 25 29.71 19.73 9.23
N ILE A 26 30.24 20.31 8.14
CA ILE A 26 29.52 21.26 7.31
C ILE A 26 28.75 20.49 6.21
N PRO A 27 27.41 20.62 6.14
CA PRO A 27 26.62 19.94 5.11
C PRO A 27 26.86 20.55 3.72
N ILE A 28 26.82 19.71 2.68
CA ILE A 28 27.06 20.12 1.29
C ILE A 28 25.81 19.84 0.43
N GLY A 29 25.34 20.86 -0.27
CA GLY A 29 24.29 20.73 -1.29
C GLY A 29 24.89 20.47 -2.67
N ILE A 30 24.39 19.45 -3.38
CA ILE A 30 24.88 19.06 -4.72
C ILE A 30 23.68 18.91 -5.66
N PHE A 31 23.74 19.57 -6.82
CA PHE A 31 22.85 19.31 -7.96
C PHE A 31 23.56 18.33 -8.92
N PRO A 32 23.27 17.02 -8.87
CA PRO A 32 24.18 16.02 -9.43
C PRO A 32 24.23 16.02 -10.97
N ALA A 33 23.20 16.58 -11.62
CA ALA A 33 23.13 16.72 -13.06
C ALA A 33 24.03 17.85 -13.60
N GLY A 34 24.42 18.81 -12.76
CA GLY A 34 25.20 19.99 -13.16
C GLY A 34 24.46 21.01 -14.04
N GLU A 35 23.22 20.70 -14.45
CA GLU A 35 22.37 21.50 -15.32
C GLU A 35 20.91 21.41 -14.84
N VAL A 36 20.06 22.34 -15.29
CA VAL A 36 18.61 22.29 -15.00
C VAL A 36 17.91 21.20 -15.84
N SER A 37 16.81 20.64 -15.34
CA SER A 37 16.06 19.57 -16.01
C SER A 37 15.60 19.98 -17.42
N THR A 38 15.53 19.01 -18.34
CA THR A 38 15.15 19.19 -19.75
C THR A 38 14.09 18.19 -20.16
N PHE A 39 13.30 18.53 -21.17
CA PHE A 39 12.44 17.54 -21.82
C PHE A 39 13.31 16.46 -22.50
N SER A 40 13.12 15.21 -22.08
CA SER A 40 13.73 14.04 -22.71
C SER A 40 12.73 13.46 -23.72
N ILE A 41 13.13 13.40 -25.00
CA ILE A 41 12.29 12.86 -26.07
C ILE A 41 12.00 11.37 -25.83
N ASP A 42 13.01 10.60 -25.43
CA ASP A 42 12.89 9.15 -25.21
C ASP A 42 11.93 8.80 -24.07
N LYS A 43 11.90 9.63 -23.03
CA LYS A 43 11.05 9.44 -21.85
C LYS A 43 9.76 10.25 -21.88
N GLN A 44 9.59 11.11 -22.88
CA GLN A 44 8.48 12.06 -23.03
C GLN A 44 8.15 12.87 -21.76
N GLU A 45 9.17 13.14 -20.93
CA GLU A 45 9.02 13.83 -19.64
C GLU A 45 10.15 14.84 -19.43
N ILE A 46 9.94 15.80 -18.52
CA ILE A 46 11.00 16.70 -18.08
C ILE A 46 11.77 16.01 -16.95
N THR A 47 13.03 15.68 -17.22
CA THR A 47 13.91 15.01 -16.26
C THR A 47 15.32 15.56 -16.40
N ASP A 48 16.13 15.42 -15.35
CA ASP A 48 17.55 15.74 -15.43
C ASP A 48 18.25 14.82 -16.43
N ARG A 49 19.37 15.32 -16.95
CA ARG A 49 20.37 14.46 -17.59
C ARG A 49 20.89 13.43 -16.58
N LEU A 50 21.64 12.45 -17.09
CA LEU A 50 22.33 11.49 -16.24
C LEU A 50 23.19 12.24 -15.22
N TRP A 51 23.07 11.85 -13.95
CA TRP A 51 23.83 12.43 -12.86
C TRP A 51 25.31 12.10 -13.04
N HIS A 52 26.19 13.05 -12.72
CA HIS A 52 27.61 12.90 -13.00
C HIS A 52 28.25 11.83 -12.09
N PRO A 53 28.96 10.81 -12.62
CA PRO A 53 29.48 9.68 -11.84
C PRO A 53 30.41 10.06 -10.67
N VAL A 54 31.09 11.21 -10.76
CA VAL A 54 31.93 11.75 -9.68
C VAL A 54 31.13 11.98 -8.40
N VAL A 55 29.85 12.35 -8.49
CA VAL A 55 29.00 12.53 -7.32
C VAL A 55 28.77 11.21 -6.60
N GLY A 56 28.54 10.12 -7.33
CA GLY A 56 28.42 8.78 -6.76
C GLY A 56 29.69 8.33 -6.04
N LYS A 57 30.87 8.61 -6.63
CA LYS A 57 32.17 8.35 -6.00
C LYS A 57 32.39 9.18 -4.72
N LEU A 58 32.00 10.46 -4.74
CA LEU A 58 32.11 11.35 -3.59
C LEU A 58 31.25 10.84 -2.44
N ILE A 59 29.98 10.50 -2.71
CA ILE A 59 29.04 10.00 -1.70
C ILE A 59 29.53 8.68 -1.10
N ALA A 60 29.94 7.73 -1.94
CA ALA A 60 30.44 6.43 -1.49
C ALA A 60 31.70 6.55 -0.61
N ARG A 61 32.56 7.53 -0.90
CA ARG A 61 33.77 7.81 -0.11
C ARG A 61 33.48 8.60 1.17
N ALA A 62 32.52 9.53 1.13
CA ALA A 62 32.14 10.34 2.29
C ALA A 62 31.49 9.48 3.39
N LYS A 63 30.73 8.44 3.02
CA LYS A 63 30.00 7.56 3.96
C LYS A 63 29.11 8.32 4.95
N LEU A 64 28.60 9.48 4.52
CA LEU A 64 27.68 10.30 5.28
C LEU A 64 26.24 10.10 4.78
N PRO A 65 25.23 10.36 5.61
CA PRO A 65 23.84 10.31 5.17
C PRO A 65 23.57 11.30 4.03
N VAL A 66 22.75 10.87 3.06
CA VAL A 66 22.32 11.71 1.93
C VAL A 66 20.85 12.07 2.09
N VAL A 67 20.52 13.36 2.04
CA VAL A 67 19.14 13.85 2.10
C VAL A 67 18.66 14.18 0.68
N PRO A 68 17.72 13.43 0.10
CA PRO A 68 17.17 13.74 -1.22
C PRO A 68 16.23 14.95 -1.14
N ILE A 69 16.39 15.90 -2.06
CA ILE A 69 15.53 17.09 -2.15
C ILE A 69 15.00 17.19 -3.57
N TYR A 70 13.69 17.08 -3.73
CA TYR A 70 12.98 17.24 -4.99
C TYR A 70 12.36 18.63 -5.09
N PHE A 71 12.71 19.35 -6.14
CA PHE A 71 12.11 20.64 -6.47
C PHE A 71 11.06 20.43 -7.57
N HIS A 72 9.80 20.69 -7.25
CA HIS A 72 8.70 20.56 -8.21
C HIS A 72 8.51 21.86 -8.98
N GLY A 73 8.72 21.79 -10.29
CA GLY A 73 8.48 22.90 -11.20
C GLY A 73 9.02 22.60 -12.58
N ASN A 74 8.32 23.11 -13.60
CA ASN A 74 8.81 23.12 -14.97
C ASN A 74 9.20 24.56 -15.34
N ASN A 75 10.33 24.72 -16.00
CA ASN A 75 10.59 25.94 -16.76
C ASN A 75 9.58 26.01 -17.91
N GLY A 76 9.10 27.20 -18.26
CA GLY A 76 8.00 27.36 -19.21
C GLY A 76 8.29 26.71 -20.57
N VAL A 77 7.26 26.38 -21.35
CA VAL A 77 7.36 25.73 -22.67
C VAL A 77 8.40 26.40 -23.60
N LEU A 78 8.54 27.73 -23.52
CA LEU A 78 9.52 28.50 -24.29
C LEU A 78 11.00 28.19 -23.91
N PHE A 79 11.29 27.81 -22.66
CA PHE A 79 12.63 27.45 -22.20
C PHE A 79 13.05 26.07 -22.74
N ASN A 80 12.10 25.14 -22.87
CA ASN A 80 12.32 23.79 -23.40
C ASN A 80 12.44 23.77 -24.94
N ILE A 81 11.81 24.72 -25.65
CA ILE A 81 11.97 24.86 -27.11
C ILE A 81 13.37 25.40 -27.45
N LEU A 82 13.92 26.31 -26.63
CA LEU A 82 15.24 26.90 -26.88
C LEU A 82 16.41 25.94 -26.64
N SER A 83 16.22 24.86 -25.85
CA SER A 83 17.25 23.80 -25.72
C SER A 83 17.49 23.02 -27.02
N PHE A 84 16.57 23.08 -27.99
CA PHE A 84 16.76 22.49 -29.31
C PHE A 84 17.61 23.34 -30.27
N ILE A 85 17.86 24.62 -29.94
CA ILE A 85 18.54 25.56 -30.85
C ILE A 85 20.03 25.69 -30.51
N HIS A 86 20.42 25.97 -29.26
CA HIS A 86 21.83 25.94 -28.81
C HIS A 86 21.96 25.99 -27.27
N PRO A 87 22.88 25.23 -26.62
CA PRO A 87 23.03 25.21 -25.15
C PRO A 87 23.34 26.56 -24.48
N THR A 88 24.00 27.49 -25.18
CA THR A 88 24.39 28.81 -24.61
C THR A 88 23.25 29.84 -24.62
N LEU A 89 22.32 29.78 -25.58
CA LEU A 89 21.14 30.65 -25.62
C LEU A 89 20.19 30.38 -24.44
N ARG A 90 20.22 29.15 -23.93
CA ARG A 90 19.51 28.72 -22.72
C ARG A 90 20.03 29.42 -21.47
N THR A 91 21.36 29.42 -21.26
CA THR A 91 22.01 30.06 -20.10
C THR A 91 21.77 31.57 -20.10
N ALA A 92 21.78 32.20 -21.28
CA ALA A 92 21.51 33.64 -21.44
C ALA A 92 20.09 34.06 -21.03
N LYS A 93 19.10 33.15 -21.07
CA LYS A 93 17.71 33.44 -20.72
C LYS A 93 17.35 33.17 -19.25
N LEU A 94 18.26 32.56 -18.47
CA LEU A 94 18.05 32.26 -17.05
C LEU A 94 17.65 33.50 -16.20
N PRO A 95 18.23 34.71 -16.41
CA PRO A 95 17.81 35.90 -15.67
C PRO A 95 16.36 36.31 -15.96
N SER A 96 15.92 36.20 -17.22
CA SER A 96 14.55 36.52 -17.63
C SER A 96 13.56 35.48 -17.13
N GLU A 97 13.91 34.19 -17.11
CA GLU A 97 13.09 33.16 -16.46
C GLU A 97 13.00 33.40 -14.95
N PHE A 98 14.10 33.78 -14.28
CA PHE A 98 14.08 34.11 -12.85
C PHE A 98 13.13 35.28 -12.54
N LEU A 99 13.17 36.35 -13.34
CA LEU A 99 12.25 37.50 -13.23
C LEU A 99 10.80 37.13 -13.55
N ASN A 100 10.57 36.29 -14.56
CA ASN A 100 9.23 35.75 -14.91
C ASN A 100 8.65 34.80 -13.85
N LYS A 101 9.46 34.38 -12.87
CA LYS A 101 9.04 33.52 -11.75
C LYS A 101 8.76 34.32 -10.47
N GLN A 102 8.80 35.65 -10.50
CA GLN A 102 8.37 36.49 -9.38
C GLN A 102 6.91 36.19 -8.99
N GLY A 103 6.68 35.88 -7.72
CA GLY A 103 5.36 35.52 -7.18
C GLY A 103 4.94 34.06 -7.37
N LEU A 104 5.72 33.24 -8.08
CA LEU A 104 5.44 31.81 -8.22
C LEU A 104 5.95 31.01 -7.01
N LYS A 105 5.08 30.16 -6.45
CA LYS A 105 5.43 29.25 -5.35
C LYS A 105 6.08 27.99 -5.92
N ILE A 106 7.34 27.74 -5.57
CA ILE A 106 8.02 26.47 -5.85
C ILE A 106 7.68 25.49 -4.74
N LYS A 107 7.16 24.32 -5.10
CA LYS A 107 6.95 23.24 -4.13
C LYS A 107 8.25 22.45 -4.01
N VAL A 108 8.70 22.20 -2.79
CA VAL A 108 9.91 21.41 -2.50
C VAL A 108 9.52 20.27 -1.58
N ARG A 109 10.03 19.07 -1.85
CA ARG A 109 9.92 17.93 -0.95
C ARG A 109 11.31 17.47 -0.53
N ILE A 110 11.50 17.37 0.77
CA ILE A 110 12.72 16.91 1.41
C ILE A 110 12.43 15.51 1.95
N GLY A 111 13.16 14.51 1.48
CA GLY A 111 13.02 13.14 1.97
C GLY A 111 13.81 12.90 3.27
N LYS A 112 13.68 11.70 3.83
CA LYS A 112 14.46 11.29 5.00
C LYS A 112 15.94 11.07 4.66
N PRO A 113 16.85 11.21 5.65
CA PRO A 113 18.26 10.85 5.46
C PRO A 113 18.41 9.39 5.04
N ILE A 114 19.18 9.16 3.98
CA ILE A 114 19.54 7.83 3.48
C ILE A 114 20.95 7.52 3.98
N HIS A 115 21.05 6.52 4.85
CA HIS A 115 22.34 6.01 5.32
C HIS A 115 22.95 5.09 4.25
N ILE A 116 24.12 5.45 3.72
CA ILE A 116 24.77 4.73 2.61
C ILE A 116 25.17 3.30 3.00
N GLU A 117 25.40 3.06 4.30
CA GLU A 117 25.81 1.75 4.81
C GLU A 117 24.69 0.70 4.71
N ASP A 118 23.43 1.13 4.78
CA ASP A 118 22.24 0.27 4.71
C ASP A 118 21.87 -0.12 3.28
N ILE A 119 22.62 0.37 2.28
CA ILE A 119 22.32 0.17 0.87
C ILE A 119 23.11 -1.01 0.31
N SER A 120 22.41 -1.99 -0.28
CA SER A 120 23.00 -3.20 -0.86
C SER A 120 24.07 -2.95 -1.93
N TYR A 121 23.91 -1.90 -2.75
CA TYR A 121 24.86 -1.50 -3.80
C TYR A 121 25.81 -0.36 -3.41
N ARG A 122 26.09 -0.16 -2.11
CA ARG A 122 27.05 0.85 -1.61
C ARG A 122 28.43 0.81 -2.28
N ASN A 123 28.85 -0.36 -2.75
CA ASN A 123 30.15 -0.57 -3.40
C ASN A 123 30.12 -0.28 -4.93
N ASN A 124 28.94 -0.15 -5.54
CA ASN A 124 28.78 0.19 -6.94
C ASN A 124 28.30 1.63 -7.07
N THR A 125 29.24 2.55 -7.33
CA THR A 125 28.97 3.99 -7.32
C THR A 125 27.94 4.43 -8.36
N ASN A 126 27.87 3.73 -9.50
CA ASN A 126 26.90 4.05 -10.55
C ASN A 126 25.49 3.63 -10.12
N LYS A 127 25.34 2.38 -9.65
CA LYS A 127 24.05 1.88 -9.16
C LYS A 127 23.56 2.66 -7.93
N LEU A 128 24.48 3.06 -7.04
CA LEU A 128 24.18 3.96 -5.92
C LEU A 128 23.63 5.30 -6.41
N LEU A 129 24.26 5.90 -7.42
CA LEU A 129 23.83 7.17 -7.97
C LEU A 129 22.45 7.07 -8.64
N ASP A 130 22.22 6.00 -9.40
CA ASP A 130 20.93 5.72 -10.04
C ASP A 130 19.81 5.50 -9.01
N PHE A 131 20.11 4.83 -7.90
CA PHE A 131 19.17 4.70 -6.79
C PHE A 131 18.85 6.04 -6.13
N LEU A 132 19.87 6.85 -5.80
CA LEU A 132 19.65 8.17 -5.19
C LEU A 132 18.85 9.08 -6.12
N ARG A 133 19.05 8.94 -7.43
CA ARG A 133 18.22 9.57 -8.44
C ARG A 133 16.78 9.05 -8.34
N ALA A 134 16.56 7.74 -8.43
CA ALA A 134 15.21 7.16 -8.34
C ALA A 134 14.47 7.58 -7.06
N ARG A 135 15.16 7.58 -5.90
CA ARG A 135 14.64 8.08 -4.61
C ARG A 135 14.23 9.54 -4.67
N THR A 136 15.07 10.40 -5.26
CA THR A 136 14.76 11.83 -5.40
C THR A 136 13.55 12.07 -6.30
N TYR A 137 13.46 11.39 -7.45
CA TYR A 137 12.33 11.53 -8.37
C TYR A 137 11.03 10.94 -7.80
N ALA A 138 11.12 9.87 -7.01
CA ALA A 138 9.96 9.28 -6.35
C ALA A 138 9.26 10.27 -5.41
N LEU A 139 9.97 11.22 -4.79
CA LEU A 139 9.35 12.29 -3.99
C LEU A 139 8.39 13.17 -4.82
N GLY A 140 8.60 13.26 -6.14
CA GLY A 140 7.79 14.09 -7.03
C GLY A 140 6.43 13.49 -7.42
N THR A 141 6.27 12.16 -7.35
CA THR A 141 5.08 11.46 -7.89
C THR A 141 3.79 11.87 -7.18
N GLY A 142 3.83 12.04 -5.85
CA GLY A 142 2.69 12.52 -5.06
C GLY A 142 2.27 13.97 -5.33
N LEU A 143 3.10 14.78 -5.99
CA LEU A 143 2.78 16.18 -6.32
C LEU A 143 2.08 16.34 -7.68
N GLU A 144 2.27 15.37 -8.59
CA GLU A 144 1.67 15.40 -9.92
C GLU A 144 0.19 14.98 -9.92
N GLU A 145 -0.18 14.04 -9.05
CA GLU A 145 -1.55 13.56 -8.93
C GLU A 145 -2.51 14.64 -8.39
N GLU A 146 -2.03 15.60 -7.59
CA GLU A 146 -2.82 16.78 -7.16
C GLU A 146 -3.40 17.58 -8.34
N LYS A 147 -2.69 17.66 -9.48
CA LYS A 147 -3.17 18.38 -10.67
C LYS A 147 -4.27 17.62 -11.42
N LYS A 148 -4.24 16.27 -11.40
CA LYS A 148 -5.26 15.43 -12.08
C LYS A 148 -6.61 15.44 -11.36
N LEU A 149 -6.65 15.79 -10.07
CA LEU A 149 -7.91 16.01 -9.35
C LEU A 149 -8.73 17.18 -9.93
N PHE A 150 -8.08 18.18 -10.54
CA PHE A 150 -8.70 19.35 -11.16
C PHE A 150 -8.94 19.21 -12.68
N ASN A 151 -9.02 17.98 -13.19
CA ASN A 151 -9.30 17.77 -14.62
C ASN A 151 -10.78 18.04 -14.93
N PRO A 152 -11.15 18.86 -15.94
CA PRO A 152 -12.54 19.22 -16.23
C PRO A 152 -13.43 18.01 -16.60
N ILE A 153 -12.84 16.90 -17.03
CA ILE A 153 -13.52 15.64 -17.31
C ILE A 153 -14.08 14.99 -16.02
N ASN A 154 -13.45 15.24 -14.86
CA ASN A 154 -13.96 14.75 -13.56
C ASN A 154 -15.16 15.56 -13.03
N LEU A 155 -15.48 16.74 -13.59
CA LEU A 155 -16.71 17.46 -13.23
C LEU A 155 -17.98 16.71 -13.63
N PHE A 156 -17.91 15.87 -14.67
CA PHE A 156 -19.05 15.08 -15.15
C PHE A 156 -19.19 13.72 -14.44
N LYS A 157 -18.21 13.31 -13.62
CA LYS A 157 -18.37 12.18 -12.70
C LYS A 157 -19.18 12.64 -11.50
N ILE A 158 -20.50 12.43 -11.54
CA ILE A 158 -21.36 12.58 -10.37
C ILE A 158 -20.87 11.58 -9.31
N LYS A 159 -20.04 12.04 -8.37
CA LYS A 159 -19.75 11.28 -7.14
C LYS A 159 -21.07 11.19 -6.38
N LYS A 160 -21.65 9.99 -6.33
CA LYS A 160 -22.86 9.74 -5.54
C LYS A 160 -22.59 10.21 -4.11
N LYS A 161 -23.45 11.10 -3.60
CA LYS A 161 -23.36 11.51 -2.20
C LYS A 161 -23.54 10.27 -1.33
N PRO A 162 -22.68 10.06 -0.31
CA PRO A 162 -22.85 8.95 0.61
C PRO A 162 -24.22 9.01 1.27
N GLN A 163 -24.90 7.87 1.34
CA GLN A 163 -26.16 7.77 2.09
C GLN A 163 -25.89 7.93 3.59
N GLU A 164 -26.82 8.51 4.32
CA GLU A 164 -26.78 8.53 5.78
C GLU A 164 -26.73 7.09 6.32
N ILE A 165 -25.81 6.86 7.26
CA ILE A 165 -25.61 5.53 7.85
C ILE A 165 -26.79 5.25 8.77
N VAL A 166 -27.27 4.01 8.78
CA VAL A 166 -28.37 3.61 9.67
C VAL A 166 -28.04 3.87 11.14
N GLU A 167 -29.06 4.16 11.93
CA GLU A 167 -28.93 4.31 13.39
C GLU A 167 -28.38 3.05 14.07
N GLU A 168 -27.76 3.23 15.23
CA GLU A 168 -27.27 2.14 16.08
C GLU A 168 -28.39 1.16 16.39
N THR A 169 -28.07 -0.13 16.30
CA THR A 169 -29.01 -1.19 16.69
C THR A 169 -29.23 -1.13 18.20
N ASP A 170 -30.46 -1.36 18.67
CA ASP A 170 -30.77 -1.37 20.10
C ASP A 170 -29.83 -2.32 20.86
N ARG A 171 -29.06 -1.75 21.79
CA ARG A 171 -28.01 -2.45 22.53
C ARG A 171 -28.58 -3.60 23.36
N ASN A 172 -29.80 -3.47 23.88
CA ASN A 172 -30.42 -4.55 24.66
C ASN A 172 -30.64 -5.81 23.82
N LYS A 173 -31.01 -5.65 22.55
CA LYS A 173 -31.19 -6.78 21.61
C LYS A 173 -29.86 -7.44 21.27
N ILE A 174 -28.80 -6.64 21.11
CA ILE A 174 -27.45 -7.17 20.89
C ILE A 174 -27.00 -8.00 22.10
N VAL A 175 -27.17 -7.47 23.32
CA VAL A 175 -26.80 -8.17 24.56
C VAL A 175 -27.58 -9.47 24.73
N GLU A 176 -28.88 -9.44 24.44
CA GLU A 176 -29.74 -10.63 24.46
C GLU A 176 -29.26 -11.70 23.47
N GLU A 177 -28.94 -11.31 22.23
CA GLU A 177 -28.37 -12.23 21.24
C GLU A 177 -27.05 -12.82 21.73
N VAL A 178 -26.11 -12.01 22.23
CA VAL A 178 -24.83 -12.51 22.75
C VAL A 178 -25.04 -13.56 23.86
N GLY A 179 -26.03 -13.35 24.73
CA GLY A 179 -26.39 -14.31 25.79
C GLY A 179 -26.82 -15.68 25.28
N GLN A 180 -27.25 -15.79 24.02
CA GLN A 180 -27.67 -17.05 23.38
C GLN A 180 -26.53 -17.70 22.57
N LEU A 181 -25.36 -17.08 22.47
CA LEU A 181 -24.25 -17.53 21.60
C LEU A 181 -23.17 -18.34 22.32
N GLU A 182 -23.43 -18.81 23.54
CA GLU A 182 -22.45 -19.53 24.35
C GLU A 182 -21.83 -20.73 23.61
N SER A 183 -22.63 -21.48 22.83
CA SER A 183 -22.16 -22.61 22.02
C SER A 183 -21.31 -22.22 20.80
N PHE A 184 -21.31 -20.95 20.41
CA PHE A 184 -20.53 -20.40 19.29
C PHE A 184 -19.28 -19.64 19.75
N ARG A 185 -19.03 -19.56 21.07
CA ARG A 185 -17.85 -18.90 21.59
C ARG A 185 -16.60 -19.73 21.30
N VAL A 186 -15.64 -19.14 20.61
CA VAL A 186 -14.38 -19.80 20.23
C VAL A 186 -13.22 -19.40 21.14
N TRP A 187 -13.31 -18.24 21.79
CA TRP A 187 -12.27 -17.75 22.70
C TRP A 187 -12.82 -16.78 23.75
N GLN A 188 -12.13 -16.70 24.88
CA GLN A 188 -12.32 -15.63 25.86
C GLN A 188 -10.95 -15.19 26.42
N GLU A 189 -10.71 -13.89 26.48
CA GLU A 189 -9.49 -13.29 27.02
C GLU A 189 -9.85 -12.01 27.77
N LYS A 190 -9.68 -11.99 29.09
CA LYS A 190 -10.08 -10.86 29.95
C LYS A 190 -11.59 -10.53 29.77
N ASN A 191 -11.90 -9.29 29.43
CA ASN A 191 -13.26 -8.80 29.14
C ASN A 191 -13.73 -9.08 27.71
N TYR A 192 -12.88 -9.65 26.84
CA TYR A 192 -13.24 -9.91 25.46
C TYR A 192 -13.67 -11.36 25.22
N GLU A 193 -14.73 -11.53 24.46
CA GLU A 193 -15.21 -12.82 23.97
C GLU A 193 -15.19 -12.82 22.44
N VAL A 194 -14.86 -13.97 21.87
CA VAL A 194 -14.75 -14.14 20.41
C VAL A 194 -15.74 -15.21 19.99
N TYR A 195 -16.58 -14.89 19.01
CA TYR A 195 -17.64 -15.77 18.53
C TYR A 195 -17.49 -16.01 17.03
N ILE A 196 -17.87 -17.20 16.56
CA ILE A 196 -18.04 -17.50 15.13
C ILE A 196 -19.43 -18.10 14.94
N THR A 197 -20.31 -17.36 14.27
CA THR A 197 -21.73 -17.72 14.20
C THR A 197 -22.24 -17.72 12.76
N PRO A 198 -23.24 -18.55 12.43
CA PRO A 198 -24.03 -18.36 11.22
C PRO A 198 -24.98 -17.17 11.39
N THR A 199 -25.30 -16.50 10.29
CA THR A 199 -26.16 -15.30 10.26
C THR A 199 -27.51 -15.46 10.96
N VAL A 200 -28.13 -16.63 10.87
CA VAL A 200 -29.44 -16.91 11.46
C VAL A 200 -29.48 -16.76 12.99
N ALA A 201 -28.33 -16.90 13.67
CA ALA A 201 -28.23 -16.78 15.12
C ALA A 201 -28.05 -15.32 15.59
N ILE A 202 -27.79 -14.38 14.67
CA ILE A 202 -27.31 -13.03 15.00
C ILE A 202 -27.97 -11.92 14.15
N PRO A 203 -29.30 -11.85 13.98
CA PRO A 203 -29.91 -10.86 13.10
C PRO A 203 -29.66 -9.39 13.52
N ASN A 204 -29.68 -9.08 14.82
CA ASN A 204 -29.43 -7.72 15.31
C ASN A 204 -27.92 -7.41 15.32
N ILE A 205 -27.09 -8.35 15.77
CA ILE A 205 -25.63 -8.24 15.70
C ILE A 205 -25.16 -8.08 14.25
N LEU A 206 -25.71 -8.82 13.27
CA LEU A 206 -25.34 -8.68 11.86
C LEU A 206 -25.66 -7.29 11.33
N ARG A 207 -26.85 -6.75 11.65
CA ARG A 207 -27.20 -5.38 11.30
C ARG A 207 -26.18 -4.40 11.86
N GLU A 208 -25.77 -4.59 13.12
CA GLU A 208 -24.77 -3.75 13.76
C GLU A 208 -23.37 -3.90 13.15
N ILE A 209 -22.96 -5.13 12.82
CA ILE A 209 -21.72 -5.39 12.07
C ILE A 209 -21.74 -4.61 10.75
N GLY A 210 -22.82 -4.68 9.98
CA GLY A 210 -22.91 -3.96 8.71
C GLY A 210 -22.87 -2.44 8.85
N ARG A 211 -23.43 -1.90 9.93
CA ARG A 211 -23.38 -0.46 10.25
C ARG A 211 -21.95 -0.04 10.61
N LEU A 212 -21.33 -0.73 11.56
CA LEU A 212 -19.98 -0.43 12.04
C LEU A 212 -18.91 -0.66 10.96
N ARG A 213 -19.13 -1.65 10.10
CA ARG A 213 -18.30 -1.93 8.91
C ARG A 213 -18.29 -0.74 7.95
N GLU A 214 -19.46 -0.22 7.58
CA GLU A 214 -19.57 0.97 6.72
C GLU A 214 -18.95 2.21 7.36
N ILE A 215 -19.16 2.44 8.67
CA ILE A 215 -18.53 3.54 9.41
C ILE A 215 -17.00 3.45 9.31
N THR A 216 -16.46 2.27 9.61
CA THR A 216 -15.01 2.04 9.65
C THR A 216 -14.38 2.19 8.27
N PHE A 217 -15.01 1.64 7.22
CA PHE A 217 -14.48 1.76 5.86
C PHE A 217 -14.55 3.19 5.33
N ARG A 218 -15.67 3.90 5.54
CA ARG A 218 -15.80 5.30 5.08
C ARG A 218 -14.77 6.23 5.69
N GLU A 219 -14.40 6.00 6.95
CA GLU A 219 -13.41 6.83 7.63
C GLU A 219 -12.04 6.83 6.93
N VAL A 220 -11.67 5.72 6.31
CA VAL A 220 -10.41 5.58 5.55
C VAL A 220 -10.58 5.84 4.05
N GLY A 221 -11.74 6.34 3.63
CA GLY A 221 -12.07 6.60 2.21
C GLY A 221 -12.50 5.36 1.43
N GLU A 222 -12.72 4.26 2.12
CA GLU A 222 -13.18 2.98 1.56
C GLU A 222 -14.68 2.79 1.84
N GLY A 223 -15.28 1.69 1.39
CA GLY A 223 -16.68 1.39 1.71
C GLY A 223 -17.68 1.63 0.58
N SER A 224 -18.92 1.22 0.84
CA SER A 224 -19.94 1.09 -0.20
C SER A 224 -20.67 2.39 -0.52
N ASN A 225 -20.54 3.40 0.35
CA ASN A 225 -21.30 4.66 0.36
C ASN A 225 -22.82 4.45 0.50
N LYS A 226 -23.25 3.28 0.99
CA LYS A 226 -24.64 2.94 1.29
C LYS A 226 -24.93 3.10 2.78
N LYS A 227 -26.21 3.15 3.16
CA LYS A 227 -26.61 3.28 4.57
C LYS A 227 -26.10 2.18 5.50
N ILE A 228 -25.78 1.01 4.95
CA ILE A 228 -25.25 -0.15 5.66
C ILE A 228 -24.41 -0.96 4.69
N ASP A 229 -23.27 -1.48 5.15
CA ASP A 229 -22.48 -2.43 4.37
C ASP A 229 -22.94 -3.84 4.71
N LEU A 230 -23.96 -4.31 3.99
CA LEU A 230 -24.37 -5.71 3.92
C LEU A 230 -24.62 -6.08 2.44
N ASP A 231 -24.22 -7.28 2.05
CA ASP A 231 -24.40 -7.86 0.72
C ASP A 231 -25.00 -9.29 0.79
N ASN A 232 -25.23 -9.90 -0.37
CA ASN A 232 -25.88 -11.22 -0.43
C ASN A 232 -25.03 -12.35 0.17
N TYR A 233 -23.71 -12.15 0.31
CA TYR A 233 -22.81 -13.13 0.92
C TYR A 233 -23.03 -13.18 2.44
N ASP A 234 -23.37 -12.05 3.06
CA ASP A 234 -23.64 -11.97 4.50
C ASP A 234 -24.81 -12.87 4.95
N ILE A 235 -25.63 -13.41 4.03
CA ILE A 235 -26.77 -14.32 4.32
C ILE A 235 -26.30 -15.72 4.72
N TYR A 236 -25.20 -16.22 4.14
CA TYR A 236 -24.74 -17.62 4.31
C TYR A 236 -23.27 -17.73 4.72
N TYR A 237 -22.55 -16.62 4.80
CA TYR A 237 -21.24 -16.61 5.44
C TYR A 237 -21.43 -16.58 6.96
N ASN A 238 -20.49 -17.21 7.65
CA ASN A 238 -20.36 -17.04 9.08
C ASN A 238 -19.72 -15.68 9.39
N HIS A 239 -19.96 -15.19 10.59
CA HIS A 239 -19.38 -13.94 11.10
C HIS A 239 -18.56 -14.25 12.34
N LEU A 240 -17.27 -13.90 12.26
CA LEU A 240 -16.38 -13.83 13.40
C LEU A 240 -16.46 -12.43 13.98
N PHE A 241 -16.73 -12.29 15.28
CA PHE A 241 -16.70 -10.97 15.92
C PHE A 241 -16.18 -11.05 17.34
N ILE A 242 -15.69 -9.90 17.82
CA ILE A 242 -15.24 -9.72 19.20
C ILE A 242 -16.28 -8.90 19.95
N TRP A 243 -16.66 -9.39 21.13
CA TRP A 243 -17.55 -8.73 22.07
C TRP A 243 -16.75 -8.22 23.27
N ASP A 244 -16.90 -6.95 23.62
CA ASP A 244 -16.40 -6.37 24.86
C ASP A 244 -17.50 -6.43 25.93
N LYS A 245 -17.31 -7.28 26.94
CA LYS A 245 -18.31 -7.49 28.01
C LYS A 245 -18.52 -6.28 28.90
N GLU A 246 -17.48 -5.49 29.13
CA GLU A 246 -17.55 -4.35 30.03
C GLU A 246 -18.31 -3.20 29.38
N LEU A 247 -18.00 -2.92 28.12
CA LEU A 247 -18.62 -1.84 27.36
C LEU A 247 -19.88 -2.27 26.61
N GLN A 248 -20.17 -3.57 26.58
CA GLN A 248 -21.25 -4.19 25.82
C GLN A 248 -21.27 -3.73 24.36
N ASN A 249 -20.12 -3.89 23.70
CA ASN A 249 -19.89 -3.40 22.35
C ASN A 249 -19.22 -4.45 21.45
N ILE A 250 -19.63 -4.48 20.18
CA ILE A 250 -18.87 -5.18 19.15
C ILE A 250 -17.59 -4.38 18.89
N VAL A 251 -16.43 -5.05 18.91
CA VAL A 251 -15.10 -4.43 18.79
C VAL A 251 -14.59 -4.45 17.36
N GLY A 252 -14.83 -5.55 16.65
CA GLY A 252 -14.38 -5.78 15.30
C GLY A 252 -14.88 -7.13 14.80
N ALA A 253 -14.83 -7.34 13.48
CA ALA A 253 -15.36 -8.54 12.87
C ALA A 253 -14.61 -8.95 11.62
N TYR A 254 -14.85 -10.20 11.20
CA TYR A 254 -14.41 -10.85 9.98
C TYR A 254 -15.57 -11.64 9.40
N ARG A 255 -15.67 -11.71 8.07
CA ARG A 255 -16.60 -12.60 7.38
C ARG A 255 -15.89 -13.88 6.95
N ILE A 256 -16.52 -15.05 7.17
CA ILE A 256 -15.93 -16.38 6.93
C ILE A 256 -16.87 -17.21 6.05
N GLY A 257 -16.42 -17.56 4.86
CA GLY A 257 -17.14 -18.43 3.91
C GLY A 257 -16.56 -19.83 3.90
N LYS A 258 -17.36 -20.84 4.24
CA LYS A 258 -16.94 -22.25 4.20
C LYS A 258 -16.93 -22.75 2.76
N GLY A 259 -15.74 -23.08 2.26
CA GLY A 259 -15.55 -23.25 0.83
C GLY A 259 -16.18 -24.51 0.24
N ASP A 260 -16.25 -25.61 0.99
CA ASP A 260 -17.00 -26.80 0.62
C ASP A 260 -18.51 -26.54 0.54
N GLU A 261 -19.10 -25.91 1.56
CA GLU A 261 -20.53 -25.57 1.62
C GLU A 261 -20.91 -24.62 0.48
N ILE A 262 -20.14 -23.55 0.27
CA ILE A 262 -20.38 -22.57 -0.81
C ILE A 262 -20.26 -23.25 -2.17
N LEU A 263 -19.20 -24.02 -2.40
CA LEU A 263 -18.97 -24.66 -3.70
C LEU A 263 -20.04 -25.71 -4.01
N ASN A 264 -20.51 -26.47 -3.00
CA ASN A 264 -21.54 -27.49 -3.17
C ASN A 264 -22.92 -26.88 -3.44
N THR A 265 -23.28 -25.77 -2.80
CA THR A 265 -24.64 -25.20 -2.86
C THR A 265 -24.81 -24.13 -3.94
N MET A 266 -23.80 -23.28 -4.15
CA MET A 266 -23.86 -22.12 -5.06
C MET A 266 -22.82 -22.19 -6.19
N GLY A 267 -21.93 -23.17 -6.16
CA GLY A 267 -20.80 -23.26 -7.07
C GLY A 267 -19.82 -22.10 -6.88
N ARG A 268 -18.89 -21.94 -7.84
CA ARG A 268 -17.86 -20.88 -7.75
C ARG A 268 -18.42 -19.45 -7.63
N ARG A 269 -19.65 -19.20 -8.08
CA ARG A 269 -20.27 -17.86 -8.03
C ARG A 269 -20.73 -17.47 -6.62
N GLY A 270 -20.81 -18.43 -5.69
CA GLY A 270 -21.11 -18.16 -4.29
C GLY A 270 -19.94 -17.55 -3.51
N PHE A 271 -18.73 -17.50 -4.07
CA PHE A 271 -17.59 -16.85 -3.43
C PHE A 271 -17.59 -15.33 -3.72
N TYR A 272 -17.26 -14.50 -2.73
CA TYR A 272 -17.11 -13.06 -2.93
C TYR A 272 -15.98 -12.76 -3.93
N LEU A 273 -14.90 -13.53 -3.90
CA LEU A 273 -13.79 -13.46 -4.86
C LEU A 273 -14.26 -13.57 -6.31
N SER A 274 -15.38 -14.24 -6.59
CA SER A 274 -15.95 -14.29 -7.94
C SER A 274 -16.47 -12.94 -8.42
N GLU A 275 -16.63 -11.93 -7.56
CA GLU A 275 -16.91 -10.54 -7.96
C GLU A 275 -15.66 -9.88 -8.56
N LEU A 276 -14.48 -10.25 -8.08
CA LEU A 276 -13.19 -9.60 -8.39
C LEU A 276 -12.38 -10.37 -9.43
N PHE A 277 -12.49 -11.71 -9.41
CA PHE A 277 -11.64 -12.60 -10.19
C PHE A 277 -12.45 -13.64 -10.99
N LYS A 278 -11.90 -14.06 -12.11
CA LYS A 278 -12.34 -15.23 -12.87
C LYS A 278 -11.48 -16.42 -12.42
N ILE A 279 -12.11 -17.40 -11.77
CA ILE A 279 -11.45 -18.58 -11.21
C ILE A 279 -11.75 -19.79 -12.08
N LYS A 280 -10.72 -20.54 -12.48
CA LYS A 280 -10.83 -21.77 -13.28
C LYS A 280 -10.97 -23.00 -12.37
N GLU A 281 -11.55 -24.07 -12.92
CA GLU A 281 -11.84 -25.33 -12.21
C GLU A 281 -10.64 -26.00 -11.52
N PRO A 282 -9.40 -25.98 -12.06
CA PRO A 282 -8.27 -26.57 -11.36
C PRO A 282 -7.95 -25.92 -10.00
N PHE A 283 -8.48 -24.71 -9.73
CA PHE A 283 -8.35 -24.05 -8.44
C PHE A 283 -9.41 -24.49 -7.41
N TYR A 284 -10.46 -25.22 -7.83
CA TYR A 284 -11.55 -25.63 -6.96
C TYR A 284 -11.13 -26.50 -5.77
N PRO A 285 -10.10 -27.35 -5.83
CA PRO A 285 -9.60 -28.06 -4.63
C PRO A 285 -9.14 -27.10 -3.53
N VAL A 286 -8.55 -25.96 -3.89
CA VAL A 286 -8.17 -24.91 -2.91
C VAL A 286 -9.41 -24.26 -2.33
N LEU A 287 -10.40 -23.93 -3.17
CA LEU A 287 -11.66 -23.37 -2.71
C LEU A 287 -12.40 -24.33 -1.77
N ARG A 288 -12.53 -25.60 -2.13
CA ARG A 288 -13.26 -26.63 -1.37
C ARG A 288 -12.63 -26.87 -0.01
N ASN A 289 -11.30 -26.97 0.05
CA ASN A 289 -10.56 -27.25 1.27
C ASN A 289 -10.09 -25.98 1.97
N GLY A 290 -10.83 -24.88 1.86
CA GLY A 290 -10.45 -23.63 2.51
C GLY A 290 -11.62 -22.77 2.91
N ILE A 291 -11.30 -21.70 3.62
CA ILE A 291 -12.24 -20.67 4.04
C ILE A 291 -11.96 -19.36 3.32
N GLU A 292 -13.01 -18.73 2.81
CA GLU A 292 -12.93 -17.38 2.30
C GLU A 292 -13.02 -16.37 3.45
N LEU A 293 -12.01 -15.54 3.59
CA LEU A 293 -11.93 -14.48 4.58
C LEU A 293 -12.09 -13.12 3.89
N GLY A 294 -12.92 -12.25 4.46
CA GLY A 294 -12.99 -10.88 3.96
C GLY A 294 -13.71 -9.94 4.92
N ARG A 295 -13.87 -8.69 4.48
CA ARG A 295 -14.66 -7.66 5.18
C ARG A 295 -14.21 -7.47 6.64
N SER A 296 -12.91 -7.52 6.88
CA SER A 296 -12.33 -7.37 8.20
C SER A 296 -12.24 -5.91 8.62
N TRP A 297 -12.64 -5.62 9.85
CA TRP A 297 -12.58 -4.26 10.39
C TRP A 297 -12.49 -4.30 11.92
N ILE A 298 -11.94 -3.23 12.49
CA ILE A 298 -11.88 -2.98 13.94
C ILE A 298 -12.35 -1.56 14.16
N ARG A 299 -13.25 -1.36 15.12
CA ARG A 299 -13.72 -0.04 15.54
C ARG A 299 -12.55 0.89 15.87
N LYS A 300 -12.64 2.16 15.47
CA LYS A 300 -11.59 3.17 15.64
C LYS A 300 -11.05 3.24 17.08
N GLU A 301 -11.94 3.16 18.07
CA GLU A 301 -11.64 3.23 19.51
C GLU A 301 -10.79 2.05 20.00
N TYR A 302 -10.74 0.97 19.22
CA TYR A 302 -9.98 -0.25 19.48
C TYR A 302 -8.79 -0.43 18.51
N GLN A 303 -8.67 0.40 17.48
CA GLN A 303 -7.51 0.40 16.60
C GLN A 303 -6.24 0.84 17.36
N GLN A 304 -5.08 0.48 16.82
CA GLN A 304 -3.75 0.68 17.43
C GLN A 304 -3.50 -0.10 18.73
N LYS A 305 -4.54 -0.65 19.36
CA LYS A 305 -4.39 -1.65 20.42
C LYS A 305 -4.02 -3.00 19.77
N PRO A 306 -3.01 -3.72 20.30
CA PRO A 306 -2.58 -4.98 19.69
C PRO A 306 -3.59 -6.12 19.87
N LEU A 307 -4.36 -6.08 20.96
CA LEU A 307 -5.23 -7.20 21.37
C LEU A 307 -6.42 -7.49 20.42
N PRO A 308 -7.19 -6.50 19.94
CA PRO A 308 -8.35 -6.78 19.07
C PRO A 308 -8.00 -7.52 17.78
N LEU A 309 -6.95 -7.07 17.07
CA LEU A 309 -6.52 -7.75 15.85
C LEU A 309 -6.01 -9.17 16.16
N PHE A 310 -5.23 -9.31 17.25
CA PHE A 310 -4.76 -10.61 17.71
C PHE A 310 -5.92 -11.58 18.01
N LEU A 311 -6.99 -11.12 18.66
CA LEU A 311 -8.16 -11.95 18.97
C LEU A 311 -8.94 -12.39 17.73
N LEU A 312 -9.06 -11.55 16.70
CA LEU A 312 -9.64 -11.96 15.41
C LEU A 312 -8.82 -13.10 14.79
N TRP A 313 -7.50 -12.94 14.72
CA TRP A 313 -6.61 -13.98 14.20
C TRP A 313 -6.65 -15.26 15.02
N LYS A 314 -6.74 -15.14 16.34
CA LYS A 314 -6.88 -16.29 17.25
C LYS A 314 -8.18 -17.03 17.00
N GLY A 315 -9.29 -16.32 16.79
CA GLY A 315 -10.57 -16.92 16.40
C GLY A 315 -10.48 -17.70 15.07
N ILE A 316 -9.86 -17.11 14.05
CA ILE A 316 -9.67 -17.77 12.74
C ILE A 316 -8.83 -19.05 12.88
N LEU A 317 -7.70 -18.98 13.60
CA LEU A 317 -6.83 -20.15 13.76
C LEU A 317 -7.48 -21.24 14.61
N LYS A 318 -8.18 -20.89 15.68
CA LYS A 318 -8.97 -21.85 16.45
C LYS A 318 -10.01 -22.54 15.56
N TYR A 319 -10.69 -21.77 14.71
CA TYR A 319 -11.66 -22.32 13.76
C TYR A 319 -11.02 -23.35 12.82
N LEU A 320 -9.82 -23.07 12.30
CA LEU A 320 -9.10 -24.00 11.43
C LEU A 320 -8.62 -25.26 12.17
N LEU A 321 -8.18 -25.13 13.43
CA LEU A 321 -7.80 -26.28 14.26
C LEU A 321 -8.98 -27.19 14.54
N ASP A 322 -10.16 -26.61 14.79
CA ASP A 322 -11.40 -27.36 15.02
C ASP A 322 -11.98 -27.96 13.73
N ASN A 323 -11.53 -27.48 12.57
CA ASN A 323 -12.03 -27.88 11.25
C ASN A 323 -10.86 -28.23 10.31
N PRO A 324 -10.17 -29.36 10.55
CA PRO A 324 -8.94 -29.73 9.84
C PRO A 324 -9.14 -30.00 8.33
N GLN A 325 -10.38 -30.12 7.86
CA GLN A 325 -10.70 -30.18 6.43
C GLN A 325 -10.36 -28.88 5.69
N TYR A 326 -10.29 -27.75 6.39
CA TYR A 326 -9.90 -26.47 5.81
C TYR A 326 -8.38 -26.26 5.95
N ARG A 327 -7.66 -26.61 4.89
CA ARG A 327 -6.22 -26.37 4.73
C ARG A 327 -5.90 -24.94 4.30
N TYR A 328 -6.78 -24.27 3.57
CA TYR A 328 -6.47 -22.97 2.98
C TYR A 328 -7.27 -21.84 3.64
N MET A 329 -6.64 -20.68 3.79
CA MET A 329 -7.35 -19.41 3.94
C MET A 329 -7.14 -18.61 2.66
N PHE A 330 -8.20 -17.99 2.15
CA PHE A 330 -8.06 -17.15 0.97
C PHE A 330 -9.02 -15.98 1.01
N GLY A 331 -8.73 -14.93 0.25
CA GLY A 331 -9.59 -13.76 0.21
C GLY A 331 -8.91 -12.57 -0.44
N PRO A 332 -9.66 -11.49 -0.69
CA PRO A 332 -9.08 -10.24 -1.12
C PRO A 332 -8.44 -9.49 0.05
N VAL A 333 -7.23 -9.01 -0.16
CA VAL A 333 -6.59 -8.01 0.70
C VAL A 333 -6.49 -6.69 -0.06
N SER A 334 -7.07 -5.64 0.50
CA SER A 334 -7.22 -4.35 -0.17
C SER A 334 -6.07 -3.41 0.18
N ILE A 335 -5.54 -2.74 -0.84
CA ILE A 335 -4.65 -1.60 -0.75
C ILE A 335 -5.46 -0.37 -1.17
N SER A 336 -5.59 0.58 -0.25
CA SER A 336 -6.45 1.76 -0.41
C SER A 336 -6.19 2.51 -1.71
N ASN A 337 -7.24 3.10 -2.27
CA ASN A 337 -7.09 3.97 -3.43
C ASN A 337 -6.36 5.30 -3.08
N ASN A 338 -6.22 5.62 -1.78
CA ASN A 338 -5.48 6.79 -1.30
C ASN A 338 -3.97 6.72 -1.56
N PHE A 339 -3.41 5.53 -1.84
CA PHE A 339 -2.03 5.42 -2.30
C PHE A 339 -1.91 5.94 -3.73
N SER A 340 -0.80 6.61 -4.02
CA SER A 340 -0.47 7.00 -5.40
C SER A 340 -0.34 5.79 -6.31
N THR A 341 -0.52 6.00 -7.62
CA THR A 341 -0.33 4.93 -8.62
C THR A 341 1.09 4.36 -8.58
N PHE A 342 2.07 5.22 -8.29
CA PHE A 342 3.47 4.85 -8.13
C PHE A 342 3.67 3.93 -6.92
N SER A 343 3.18 4.30 -5.73
CA SER A 343 3.31 3.45 -4.53
C SER A 343 2.56 2.13 -4.66
N LYS A 344 1.36 2.12 -5.26
CA LYS A 344 0.66 0.86 -5.59
C LYS A 344 1.52 -0.03 -6.48
N SER A 345 2.22 0.56 -7.46
CA SER A 345 3.13 -0.17 -8.34
C SER A 345 4.32 -0.74 -7.58
N LEU A 346 4.94 0.03 -6.68
CA LEU A 346 6.03 -0.49 -5.82
C LEU A 346 5.57 -1.67 -4.95
N ILE A 347 4.37 -1.60 -4.36
CA ILE A 347 3.79 -2.70 -3.58
C ILE A 347 3.58 -3.93 -4.46
N VAL A 348 2.98 -3.74 -5.64
CA VAL A 348 2.74 -4.82 -6.62
C VAL A 348 4.06 -5.45 -7.06
N ASP A 349 5.05 -4.65 -7.43
CA ASP A 349 6.35 -5.12 -7.93
C ASP A 349 7.10 -5.90 -6.83
N TYR A 350 7.11 -5.40 -5.59
CA TYR A 350 7.69 -6.11 -4.44
C TYR A 350 6.99 -7.44 -4.16
N ILE A 351 5.65 -7.46 -4.12
CA ILE A 351 4.88 -8.69 -3.89
C ILE A 351 5.10 -9.68 -5.04
N THR A 352 5.09 -9.20 -6.29
CA THR A 352 5.30 -10.01 -7.49
C THR A 352 6.65 -10.73 -7.45
N LYS A 353 7.68 -10.05 -6.92
CA LYS A 353 9.03 -10.59 -6.77
C LYS A 353 9.16 -11.58 -5.61
N ASN A 354 8.57 -11.28 -4.44
CA ASN A 354 8.89 -11.99 -3.19
C ASN A 354 7.79 -12.94 -2.70
N HIS A 355 6.53 -12.70 -3.05
CA HIS A 355 5.37 -13.37 -2.45
C HIS A 355 4.34 -13.87 -3.48
N PHE A 356 4.66 -13.85 -4.77
CA PHE A 356 3.74 -14.26 -5.82
C PHE A 356 3.87 -15.75 -6.14
N ASP A 357 2.72 -16.41 -6.32
CA ASP A 357 2.67 -17.81 -6.74
C ASP A 357 2.18 -17.88 -8.19
N TYR A 358 3.12 -18.12 -9.10
CA TYR A 358 2.89 -18.17 -10.54
C TYR A 358 2.12 -19.42 -10.98
N GLU A 359 2.19 -20.52 -10.22
CA GLU A 359 1.49 -21.76 -10.56
C GLU A 359 0.00 -21.60 -10.31
N LEU A 360 -0.38 -21.13 -9.12
CA LEU A 360 -1.78 -20.86 -8.78
C LEU A 360 -2.35 -19.70 -9.60
N ALA A 361 -1.53 -18.68 -9.92
CA ALA A 361 -1.93 -17.56 -10.76
C ALA A 361 -2.42 -17.99 -12.15
N HIS A 362 -1.97 -19.13 -12.69
CA HIS A 362 -2.45 -19.64 -13.98
C HIS A 362 -3.97 -19.88 -14.02
N TYR A 363 -4.57 -20.14 -12.85
CA TYR A 363 -5.99 -20.47 -12.71
C TYR A 363 -6.87 -19.27 -12.37
N VAL A 364 -6.30 -18.08 -12.22
CA VAL A 364 -7.02 -16.88 -11.80
C VAL A 364 -6.75 -15.74 -12.77
N LYS A 365 -7.79 -14.98 -13.12
CA LYS A 365 -7.65 -13.74 -13.91
C LYS A 365 -8.41 -12.61 -13.25
N PRO A 366 -7.92 -11.38 -13.27
CA PRO A 366 -8.68 -10.25 -12.74
C PRO A 366 -9.83 -9.91 -13.66
N LYS A 367 -10.92 -9.37 -13.10
CA LYS A 367 -11.97 -8.77 -13.93
C LYS A 367 -11.59 -7.36 -14.38
N ASN A 368 -10.95 -6.59 -13.51
CA ASN A 368 -10.44 -5.24 -13.77
C ASN A 368 -8.93 -5.22 -13.50
N LYS A 369 -8.13 -5.21 -14.57
CA LYS A 369 -6.67 -5.27 -14.45
C LYS A 369 -6.12 -3.96 -13.88
N PHE A 370 -5.24 -4.07 -12.87
CA PHE A 370 -4.42 -2.95 -12.43
C PHE A 370 -3.48 -2.50 -13.56
N LYS A 371 -3.41 -1.19 -13.80
CA LYS A 371 -2.46 -0.59 -14.74
C LYS A 371 -1.30 -0.05 -13.93
N ALA A 372 -0.13 -0.69 -14.08
CA ALA A 372 1.08 -0.24 -13.43
C ALA A 372 1.44 1.17 -13.87
N ASP A 373 2.10 1.90 -12.97
CA ASP A 373 2.66 3.21 -13.24
C ASP A 373 3.73 3.11 -14.33
N LEU A 374 3.67 4.03 -15.30
CA LEU A 374 4.54 4.11 -16.47
C LEU A 374 5.60 5.22 -16.33
N SER A 375 5.83 5.77 -15.13
CA SER A 375 6.87 6.77 -14.94
C SER A 375 8.24 6.21 -15.32
N ALA A 376 9.14 7.06 -15.80
CA ALA A 376 10.49 6.62 -16.15
C ALA A 376 11.42 6.43 -14.94
N ILE A 377 10.84 6.41 -13.73
CA ILE A 377 11.55 6.13 -12.48
C ILE A 377 11.86 4.63 -12.44
N ASN A 378 13.12 4.29 -12.17
CA ASN A 378 13.53 2.91 -12.06
C ASN A 378 13.02 2.30 -10.74
N LYS A 379 11.87 1.64 -10.81
CA LYS A 379 11.23 0.95 -9.68
C LYS A 379 12.00 -0.28 -9.21
N ASP A 380 12.64 -1.01 -10.13
CA ASP A 380 13.40 -2.22 -9.80
C ASP A 380 14.53 -1.91 -8.81
N LEU A 381 15.24 -0.79 -9.00
CA LEU A 381 16.26 -0.35 -8.05
C LEU A 381 15.71 -0.03 -6.66
N LEU A 382 14.51 0.56 -6.59
CA LEU A 382 13.86 0.88 -5.32
C LEU A 382 13.41 -0.39 -4.60
N VAL A 383 12.83 -1.34 -5.33
CA VAL A 383 12.38 -2.63 -4.79
C VAL A 383 13.57 -3.51 -4.39
N GLU A 384 14.64 -3.56 -5.20
CA GLU A 384 15.88 -4.29 -4.88
C GLU A 384 16.61 -3.77 -3.64
N SER A 385 16.38 -2.51 -3.27
CA SER A 385 16.93 -1.93 -2.04
C SER A 385 16.12 -2.26 -0.79
N SER A 386 14.93 -2.83 -0.95
CA SER A 386 14.02 -3.17 0.15
C SER A 386 14.12 -4.67 0.44
N ASP A 387 14.94 -5.06 1.41
CA ASP A 387 15.12 -6.46 1.80
C ASP A 387 13.90 -7.02 2.55
N SER A 388 13.13 -6.14 3.20
CA SER A 388 11.92 -6.49 3.92
C SER A 388 10.73 -5.59 3.55
N LEU A 389 9.53 -6.08 3.86
CA LEU A 389 8.31 -5.31 3.69
C LEU A 389 8.27 -4.07 4.60
N LYS A 390 9.04 -4.07 5.70
CA LYS A 390 9.23 -2.89 6.56
C LYS A 390 10.04 -1.81 5.84
N ASP A 391 11.05 -2.18 5.07
CA ASP A 391 11.87 -1.23 4.32
C ASP A 391 11.05 -0.60 3.19
N LEU A 392 10.24 -1.42 2.51
CA LEU A 392 9.27 -0.94 1.54
C LEU A 392 8.24 0.02 2.15
N ASP A 393 7.70 -0.31 3.34
CA ASP A 393 6.76 0.55 4.07
C ASP A 393 7.38 1.91 4.42
N SER A 394 8.65 1.92 4.83
CA SER A 394 9.41 3.15 5.10
C SER A 394 9.58 3.99 3.82
N LEU A 395 9.97 3.35 2.72
CA LEU A 395 10.11 3.99 1.41
C LEU A 395 8.79 4.62 0.95
N ILE A 396 7.68 3.88 1.03
CA ILE A 396 6.36 4.38 0.63
C ILE A 396 5.92 5.53 1.54
N SER A 397 6.12 5.42 2.85
CA SER A 397 5.80 6.48 3.80
C SER A 397 6.57 7.77 3.52
N ASP A 398 7.79 7.69 2.97
CA ASP A 398 8.55 8.87 2.53
C ASP A 398 7.98 9.51 1.26
N ILE A 399 7.48 8.68 0.34
CA ILE A 399 6.96 9.09 -0.97
C ILE A 399 5.54 9.67 -0.85
N GLU A 400 4.69 9.08 -0.03
CA GLU A 400 3.29 9.50 0.14
C GLU A 400 3.19 10.83 0.91
N ASN A 401 2.37 11.77 0.41
CA ASN A 401 2.18 13.07 1.07
C ASN A 401 1.51 12.93 2.45
N THR A 402 0.66 11.92 2.58
CA THR A 402 -0.14 11.61 3.76
C THR A 402 0.59 10.66 4.72
N HIS A 403 1.84 10.28 4.41
CA HIS A 403 2.64 9.30 5.16
C HIS A 403 1.90 7.98 5.44
N ILE A 404 0.96 7.61 4.57
CA ILE A 404 0.20 6.36 4.68
C ILE A 404 1.18 5.19 4.63
N LYS A 405 0.88 4.19 5.46
CA LYS A 405 1.65 2.94 5.57
C LYS A 405 0.88 1.80 4.95
N ILE A 406 1.61 0.78 4.51
CA ILE A 406 1.07 -0.50 4.05
C ILE A 406 0.06 -1.02 5.08
N PRO A 407 -1.13 -1.51 4.65
CA PRO A 407 -2.15 -2.02 5.55
C PRO A 407 -1.61 -3.08 6.50
N VAL A 408 -1.95 -2.95 7.79
CA VAL A 408 -1.49 -3.89 8.84
C VAL A 408 -1.87 -5.32 8.48
N LEU A 409 -3.08 -5.53 7.93
CA LEU A 409 -3.56 -6.86 7.53
C LEU A 409 -2.69 -7.51 6.47
N LEU A 410 -2.24 -6.76 5.45
CA LEU A 410 -1.33 -7.29 4.44
C LEU A 410 -0.04 -7.79 5.10
N ARG A 411 0.52 -7.03 6.04
CA ARG A 411 1.71 -7.45 6.80
C ARG A 411 1.46 -8.73 7.60
N GLN A 412 0.31 -8.83 8.27
CA GLN A 412 -0.04 -10.02 9.05
C GLN A 412 -0.12 -11.26 8.16
N TYR A 413 -0.78 -11.16 7.00
CA TYR A 413 -0.83 -12.27 6.07
C TYR A 413 0.56 -12.64 5.52
N MET A 414 1.41 -11.68 5.18
CA MET A 414 2.78 -11.97 4.73
C MET A 414 3.60 -12.71 5.79
N ASN A 415 3.40 -12.39 7.08
CA ASN A 415 4.03 -13.14 8.19
C ASN A 415 3.54 -14.60 8.28
N LEU A 416 2.36 -14.92 7.74
CA LEU A 416 1.83 -16.29 7.63
C LEU A 416 2.30 -17.01 6.36
N ASN A 417 3.33 -16.49 5.68
CA ASN A 417 3.80 -16.99 4.39
C ASN A 417 2.72 -16.97 3.29
N ALA A 418 1.79 -16.03 3.36
CA ALA A 418 0.77 -15.87 2.34
C ALA A 418 1.38 -15.65 0.95
N LYS A 419 0.69 -16.18 -0.06
CA LYS A 419 0.97 -15.97 -1.47
C LYS A 419 -0.10 -15.09 -2.11
N ILE A 420 0.32 -14.18 -2.98
CA ILE A 420 -0.59 -13.44 -3.84
C ILE A 420 -0.59 -14.09 -5.23
N ILE A 421 -1.77 -14.26 -5.82
CA ILE A 421 -1.91 -14.96 -7.11
C ILE A 421 -2.53 -14.08 -8.20
N CYS A 422 -3.09 -12.93 -7.84
CA CYS A 422 -3.68 -12.00 -8.81
C CYS A 422 -3.91 -10.62 -8.16
N PHE A 423 -3.92 -9.56 -8.97
CA PHE A 423 -4.33 -8.22 -8.57
C PHE A 423 -5.53 -7.73 -9.39
N ASN A 424 -6.49 -7.08 -8.75
CA ASN A 424 -7.70 -6.53 -9.36
C ASN A 424 -8.02 -5.14 -8.80
N ILE A 425 -8.63 -4.26 -9.60
CA ILE A 425 -9.23 -3.02 -9.12
C ILE A 425 -10.71 -3.25 -8.79
N ASP A 426 -11.17 -2.85 -7.61
CA ASP A 426 -12.58 -2.94 -7.21
C ASP A 426 -13.30 -1.58 -7.24
N PRO A 427 -14.07 -1.28 -8.32
CA PRO A 427 -14.86 -0.07 -8.40
C PRO A 427 -15.99 0.02 -7.37
N LYS A 428 -16.42 -1.11 -6.78
CA LYS A 428 -17.47 -1.14 -5.75
C LYS A 428 -16.92 -0.78 -4.37
N PHE A 429 -15.59 -0.73 -4.22
CA PHE A 429 -14.90 -0.43 -2.97
C PHE A 429 -13.86 0.69 -3.18
N SER A 430 -14.33 1.84 -3.69
CA SER A 430 -13.54 3.06 -3.92
C SER A 430 -12.34 2.90 -4.88
N ASP A 431 -12.42 2.00 -5.86
CA ASP A 431 -11.31 1.68 -6.79
C ASP A 431 -10.03 1.22 -6.06
N CYS A 432 -10.18 0.50 -4.93
CA CYS A 432 -9.03 -0.10 -4.24
C CYS A 432 -8.34 -1.16 -5.09
N LEU A 433 -7.07 -1.39 -4.79
CA LEU A 433 -6.29 -2.47 -5.39
C LEU A 433 -6.37 -3.71 -4.49
N ASP A 434 -7.08 -4.74 -4.95
CA ASP A 434 -7.22 -6.00 -4.25
C ASP A 434 -6.20 -7.03 -4.76
N GLY A 435 -5.45 -7.59 -3.82
CA GLY A 435 -4.66 -8.80 -4.05
C GLY A 435 -5.49 -10.03 -3.69
N PHE A 436 -5.58 -11.02 -4.59
CA PHE A 436 -6.08 -12.35 -4.24
C PHE A 436 -4.97 -13.05 -3.45
N LEU A 437 -5.23 -13.22 -2.16
CA LEU A 437 -4.34 -13.86 -1.23
C LEU A 437 -4.75 -15.31 -0.95
N VAL A 438 -3.75 -16.19 -0.81
CA VAL A 438 -3.89 -17.59 -0.37
C VAL A 438 -2.86 -17.87 0.72
N VAL A 439 -3.30 -18.48 1.82
CA VAL A 439 -2.45 -19.04 2.87
C VAL A 439 -2.70 -20.53 2.92
N ASP A 440 -1.63 -21.31 2.87
CA ASP A 440 -1.66 -22.73 3.18
C ASP A 440 -1.33 -22.89 4.66
N THR A 441 -2.25 -23.46 5.45
CA THR A 441 -2.07 -23.61 6.89
C THR A 441 -0.86 -24.47 7.25
N GLN A 442 -0.44 -25.35 6.34
CA GLN A 442 0.75 -26.19 6.52
C GLN A 442 2.07 -25.40 6.43
N ASN A 443 2.05 -24.21 5.82
CA ASN A 443 3.22 -23.36 5.64
C ASN A 443 3.28 -22.21 6.66
N ILE A 444 2.37 -22.17 7.63
CA ILE A 444 2.38 -21.15 8.69
C ILE A 444 3.59 -21.43 9.60
N PRO A 445 4.43 -20.42 9.90
CA PRO A 445 5.55 -20.58 10.82
C PRO A 445 5.11 -21.09 12.20
N ALA A 446 5.81 -22.11 12.72
CA ALA A 446 5.49 -22.74 14.00
C ALA A 446 5.45 -21.73 15.16
N GLU A 447 6.36 -20.74 15.17
CA GLU A 447 6.38 -19.67 16.19
C GLU A 447 5.06 -18.88 16.26
N ILE A 448 4.38 -18.70 15.13
CA ILE A 448 3.10 -17.98 15.08
C ILE A 448 2.00 -18.88 15.65
N LEU A 449 1.99 -20.16 15.27
CA LEU A 449 1.08 -21.15 15.85
C LEU A 449 1.27 -21.27 17.36
N GLU A 450 2.51 -21.27 17.85
CA GLU A 450 2.83 -21.28 19.29
C GLU A 450 2.43 -20.00 20.00
N LYS A 451 2.69 -18.81 19.44
CA LYS A 451 2.27 -17.54 20.06
C LYS A 451 0.77 -17.45 20.24
N ILE A 452 0.02 -18.03 19.31
CA ILE A 452 -1.44 -18.02 19.32
C ILE A 452 -1.97 -19.19 20.15
N GLY A 453 -1.25 -20.32 20.16
CA GLY A 453 -1.61 -21.55 20.82
C GLY A 453 -1.12 -21.75 22.25
N LYS A 454 -0.15 -20.97 22.76
CA LYS A 454 0.33 -21.01 24.16
C LYS A 454 -0.73 -20.65 25.20
N ASN A 455 -1.93 -20.27 24.78
CA ASN A 455 -3.06 -20.06 25.67
C ASN A 455 -4.08 -21.21 25.61
N PHE A 456 -3.94 -22.21 24.74
CA PHE A 456 -4.84 -23.39 24.69
C PHE A 456 -4.69 -24.30 25.89
#